data_AF-A0A399EXC8-F1
#
_entry.id   AF-A0A399EXC8-F1
#
_cell.length_a   1.000
_cell.length_b   1.000
_cell.length_c   1.000
_cell.angle_alpha   90.00
_cell.angle_beta   90.00
_cell.angle_gamma   90.00
#
_symmetry.space_group_name_H-M   'P 1'
#
loop_
_entity.id
_entity.type
_entity.pdbx_description
1 polymer ?
#
loop_
_entity_poly.entity_id
_entity_poly.type
_entity_poly.pdbx_seq_one_letter_code
_entity_poly.pdbx_strand_id
1 'polypeptide(L)'
;MGILERLSRLIRANINDLIRRAEDPEKIIEQALEDMRATLREARMEVAEAMAELKKLEREQQSYAEQAAAWERKAAEALKAEREDLAREALKRKQQAQALAEGFAQQVAQQQDLVRQLTTQLRALESKIQESEAKKALLIARKKGVEAAEAVRRFESKIDAHGAVEAFEDMERRIQAMEDKHAALSEMDKSEIEKELERLGSNREVEEDLARLKRELGIA
;
A
#
# COMPACT_ATOMS: atom_id res chain seq x y z
N MET A 1 9.61 15.42 -18.35
CA MET A 1 8.56 14.40 -18.47
C MET A 1 7.62 14.55 -17.29
N GLY A 2 6.35 14.84 -17.52
CA GLY A 2 5.37 15.07 -16.44
C GLY A 2 4.90 13.77 -15.77
N ILE A 3 4.30 13.87 -14.57
CA ILE A 3 3.74 12.71 -13.84
C ILE A 3 2.70 11.98 -14.66
N LEU A 4 1.82 12.73 -15.34
CA LEU A 4 0.81 12.17 -16.25
C LEU A 4 1.42 11.29 -17.33
N GLU A 5 2.57 11.69 -17.86
CA GLU A 5 3.30 10.96 -18.89
C GLU A 5 3.95 9.69 -18.31
N ARG A 6 4.51 9.77 -17.10
CA ARG A 6 5.03 8.59 -16.37
C ARG A 6 3.91 7.60 -16.05
N LEU A 7 2.80 8.06 -15.48
CA LEU A 7 1.61 7.25 -15.19
C LEU A 7 1.10 6.57 -16.45
N SER A 8 0.92 7.35 -17.52
CA SER A 8 0.43 6.82 -18.79
C SER A 8 1.37 5.76 -19.38
N ARG A 9 2.69 5.90 -19.22
CA ARG A 9 3.65 4.87 -19.63
C ARG A 9 3.54 3.62 -18.76
N LEU A 10 3.45 3.73 -17.44
CA LEU A 10 3.31 2.59 -16.54
C LEU A 10 2.00 1.83 -16.75
N ILE A 11 0.89 2.54 -17.02
CA ILE A 11 -0.40 1.95 -17.35
C ILE A 11 -0.32 1.19 -18.69
N ARG A 12 0.36 1.77 -19.69
CA ARG A 12 0.56 1.15 -21.00
C ARG A 12 1.63 0.06 -21.01
N ALA A 13 2.51 0.03 -20.00
CA ALA A 13 3.59 -0.94 -19.93
C ALA A 13 3.01 -2.34 -19.85
N ASN A 14 3.34 -3.15 -20.87
CA ASN A 14 2.91 -4.53 -20.92
C ASN A 14 3.93 -5.39 -20.17
N ILE A 15 3.56 -5.79 -18.95
CA ILE A 15 4.40 -6.66 -18.10
C ILE A 15 4.72 -7.98 -18.80
N ASN A 16 3.88 -8.43 -19.73
CA ASN A 16 4.14 -9.64 -20.51
C ASN A 16 5.40 -9.52 -21.40
N ASP A 17 5.76 -8.31 -21.84
CA ASP A 17 6.93 -8.08 -22.68
C ASP A 17 8.22 -8.06 -21.84
N LEU A 18 8.14 -7.60 -20.59
CA LEU A 18 9.23 -7.67 -19.61
C LEU A 18 9.55 -9.12 -19.23
N ILE A 19 8.53 -9.96 -19.04
CA ILE A 19 8.69 -11.38 -18.67
C ILE A 19 9.37 -12.19 -19.75
N ARG A 20 9.06 -11.94 -21.04
CA ARG A 20 9.58 -12.74 -22.17
C ARG A 20 11.09 -12.60 -22.40
N ARG A 21 11.73 -11.58 -21.83
CA ARG A 21 13.15 -11.26 -22.07
C ARG A 21 14.03 -11.36 -20.82
N ALA A 22 13.46 -11.76 -19.69
CA ALA A 22 14.14 -11.79 -18.41
C ALA A 22 14.72 -13.17 -18.11
N GLU A 23 15.99 -13.25 -17.72
CA GLU A 23 16.56 -14.47 -17.12
C GLU A 23 15.94 -14.77 -15.74
N ASP A 24 15.63 -13.72 -14.97
CA ASP A 24 14.88 -13.80 -13.71
C ASP A 24 13.63 -12.91 -13.75
N PRO A 25 12.48 -13.45 -14.21
CA PRO A 25 11.24 -12.68 -14.33
C PRO A 25 10.67 -12.27 -12.97
N GLU A 26 11.01 -12.98 -11.88
CA GLU A 26 10.49 -12.69 -10.54
C GLU A 26 11.05 -11.36 -10.01
N LYS A 27 12.38 -11.21 -10.11
CA LYS A 27 13.08 -10.00 -9.68
C LYS A 27 12.70 -8.76 -10.51
N ILE A 28 12.51 -8.92 -11.83
CA ILE A 28 12.10 -7.80 -12.70
C ILE A 28 10.68 -7.33 -12.37
N ILE A 29 9.75 -8.26 -12.13
CA ILE A 29 8.37 -7.89 -11.74
C ILE A 29 8.36 -7.21 -10.38
N GLU A 30 9.17 -7.67 -9.44
CA GLU A 30 9.30 -7.05 -8.12
C GLU A 30 9.80 -5.61 -8.22
N GLN A 31 10.88 -5.37 -8.96
CA GLN A 31 11.39 -4.01 -9.20
C GLN A 31 10.33 -3.13 -9.89
N ALA A 32 9.66 -3.64 -10.92
CA ALA A 32 8.62 -2.90 -11.62
C ALA A 32 7.45 -2.52 -10.68
N LEU A 33 7.04 -3.42 -9.78
CA LEU A 33 6.02 -3.15 -8.78
C LEU A 33 6.48 -2.09 -7.77
N GLU A 34 7.74 -2.10 -7.35
CA GLU A 34 8.31 -1.07 -6.47
C GLU A 34 8.31 0.30 -7.14
N ASP A 35 8.75 0.38 -8.40
CA ASP A 35 8.76 1.62 -9.18
C ASP A 35 7.34 2.17 -9.39
N MET A 36 6.37 1.28 -9.68
CA MET A 36 4.96 1.65 -9.77
C MET A 36 4.41 2.17 -8.44
N ARG A 37 4.73 1.53 -7.31
CA ARG A 37 4.32 1.97 -5.97
C ARG A 37 4.97 3.31 -5.59
N ALA A 38 6.22 3.54 -5.97
CA ALA A 38 6.88 4.83 -5.77
C ALA A 38 6.17 5.93 -6.57
N THR A 39 5.91 5.66 -7.85
CA THR A 39 5.16 6.58 -8.72
C THR A 39 3.74 6.84 -8.20
N LEU A 40 3.09 5.83 -7.61
CA LEU A 40 1.77 5.98 -6.99
C LEU A 40 1.82 6.96 -5.80
N ARG A 41 2.84 6.88 -4.95
CA ARG A 41 3.01 7.81 -3.82
C ARG A 41 3.19 9.25 -4.30
N GLU A 42 4.04 9.45 -5.31
CA GLU A 42 4.25 10.77 -5.93
C GLU A 42 2.95 11.31 -6.54
N ALA A 43 2.25 10.50 -7.32
CA ALA A 43 1.00 10.91 -7.95
C ALA A 43 -0.10 11.27 -6.92
N ARG A 44 -0.14 10.60 -5.76
CA ARG A 44 -1.05 10.97 -4.67
C ARG A 44 -0.74 12.36 -4.12
N MET A 45 0.54 12.71 -3.95
CA MET A 45 0.93 14.05 -3.50
C MET A 45 0.53 15.12 -4.50
N GLU A 46 0.77 14.88 -5.80
CA GLU A 46 0.40 15.85 -6.83
C GLU A 46 -1.12 16.03 -6.98
N VAL A 47 -1.89 14.94 -6.85
CA VAL A 47 -3.35 15.03 -6.80
C VAL A 47 -3.78 15.89 -5.61
N ALA A 48 -3.16 15.68 -4.43
CA ALA A 48 -3.47 16.47 -3.25
C ALA A 48 -3.12 17.96 -3.42
N GLU A 49 -1.97 18.27 -4.02
CA GLU A 49 -1.58 19.65 -4.35
C GLU A 49 -2.55 20.28 -5.35
N ALA A 50 -2.93 19.57 -6.41
CA ALA A 50 -3.90 20.05 -7.38
C ALA A 50 -5.29 20.31 -6.75
N MET A 51 -5.72 19.45 -5.81
CA MET A 51 -6.95 19.65 -5.03
C MET A 51 -6.83 20.84 -4.05
N ALA A 52 -5.66 21.08 -3.48
CA ALA A 52 -5.42 22.22 -2.60
C ALA A 52 -5.50 23.54 -3.39
N GLU A 53 -4.90 23.60 -4.58
CA GLU A 53 -5.00 24.76 -5.46
C GLU A 53 -6.45 24.98 -5.92
N LEU A 54 -7.18 23.90 -6.26
CA LEU A 54 -8.61 23.99 -6.58
C LEU A 54 -9.40 24.68 -5.44
N LYS A 55 -9.23 24.20 -4.19
CA LYS A 55 -9.90 24.80 -3.03
C LYS A 55 -9.51 26.25 -2.78
N LYS A 56 -8.29 26.65 -3.15
CA LYS A 56 -7.84 28.04 -3.05
C LYS A 56 -8.55 28.89 -4.11
N LEU A 57 -8.61 28.44 -5.36
CA LEU A 57 -9.33 29.13 -6.43
C LEU A 57 -10.83 29.26 -6.13
N GLU A 58 -11.46 28.21 -5.59
CA GLU A 58 -12.86 28.24 -5.16
C GLU A 58 -13.10 29.28 -4.04
N ARG A 59 -12.18 29.40 -3.09
CA ARG A 59 -12.25 30.44 -2.03
C ARG A 59 -12.11 31.85 -2.59
N GLU A 60 -11.20 32.07 -3.53
CA GLU A 60 -11.05 33.37 -4.20
C GLU A 60 -12.30 33.72 -5.00
N GLN A 61 -12.81 32.77 -5.80
CA GLN A 61 -14.07 32.93 -6.54
C GLN A 61 -15.22 33.34 -5.61
N GLN A 62 -15.40 32.61 -4.50
CA GLN A 62 -16.45 32.88 -3.54
C GLN A 62 -16.27 34.26 -2.88
N SER A 63 -15.05 34.62 -2.47
CA SER A 63 -14.74 35.92 -1.88
C SER A 63 -15.14 37.08 -2.81
N TYR A 64 -14.79 37.01 -4.09
CA TYR A 64 -15.16 38.06 -5.05
C TYR A 64 -16.67 38.07 -5.36
N ALA A 65 -17.33 36.92 -5.38
CA ALA A 65 -18.79 36.85 -5.52
C ALA A 65 -19.51 37.50 -4.33
N GLU A 66 -19.04 37.25 -3.10
CA GLU A 66 -19.56 37.87 -1.88
C GLU A 66 -19.32 39.39 -1.87
N GLN A 67 -18.15 39.84 -2.33
CA GLN A 67 -17.85 41.26 -2.51
C GLN A 67 -18.79 41.93 -3.52
N ALA A 68 -19.05 41.29 -4.66
CA ALA A 68 -20.01 41.79 -5.65
C ALA A 68 -21.42 41.94 -5.04
N ALA A 69 -21.89 40.93 -4.30
CA ALA A 69 -23.17 40.98 -3.60
C ALA A 69 -23.21 42.07 -2.51
N ALA A 70 -22.09 42.32 -1.81
CA ALA A 70 -21.99 43.40 -0.83
C ALA A 70 -22.06 44.78 -1.49
N TRP A 71 -21.41 44.98 -2.63
CA TRP A 71 -21.49 46.23 -3.39
C TRP A 71 -22.89 46.47 -3.96
N GLU A 72 -23.59 45.42 -4.37
CA GLU A 72 -24.99 45.48 -4.77
C GLU A 72 -25.91 45.94 -3.64
N ARG A 73 -25.76 45.40 -2.43
CA ARG A 73 -26.50 45.86 -1.24
C ARG A 73 -26.24 47.34 -0.95
N LYS A 74 -24.97 47.77 -0.98
CA LYS A 74 -24.59 49.18 -0.79
C LYS A 74 -25.17 50.09 -1.86
N ALA A 75 -25.22 49.65 -3.13
CA ALA A 75 -25.85 50.41 -4.20
C ALA A 75 -27.36 50.59 -3.94
N ALA A 76 -28.04 49.53 -3.51
CA ALA A 76 -29.46 49.59 -3.15
C ALA A 76 -29.73 50.53 -1.96
N GLU A 77 -28.88 50.52 -0.94
CA GLU A 77 -28.96 51.45 0.20
C GLU A 77 -28.74 52.91 -0.24
N ALA A 78 -27.75 53.17 -1.10
CA ALA A 78 -27.50 54.51 -1.63
C ALA A 78 -28.69 55.04 -2.46
N LEU A 79 -29.34 54.18 -3.26
CA LEU A 79 -30.55 54.55 -4.00
C LEU A 79 -31.72 54.87 -3.06
N LYS A 80 -31.92 54.11 -1.99
CA LYS A 80 -32.94 54.41 -0.97
C LYS A 80 -32.70 55.74 -0.26
N ALA A 81 -31.44 56.16 -0.17
CA ALA A 81 -31.04 57.45 0.39
C ALA A 81 -30.98 58.57 -0.67
N GLU A 82 -31.48 58.33 -1.89
CA GLU A 82 -31.49 59.27 -3.03
C GLU A 82 -30.08 59.76 -3.43
N ARG A 83 -29.03 59.00 -3.10
CA ARG A 83 -27.63 59.28 -3.46
C ARG A 83 -27.21 58.48 -4.68
N GLU A 84 -27.67 58.91 -5.86
CA GLU A 84 -27.39 58.24 -7.13
C GLU A 84 -25.90 58.16 -7.49
N ASP A 85 -25.12 59.16 -7.12
CA ASP A 85 -23.68 59.23 -7.33
C ASP A 85 -22.96 58.07 -6.61
N LEU A 86 -23.31 57.84 -5.34
CA LEU A 86 -22.78 56.72 -4.54
C LEU A 86 -23.28 55.37 -5.06
N ALA A 87 -24.52 55.29 -5.53
CA ALA A 87 -25.06 54.07 -6.12
C ALA A 87 -24.29 53.67 -7.40
N ARG A 88 -23.99 54.64 -8.28
CA ARG A 88 -23.21 54.39 -9.50
C ARG A 88 -21.79 53.91 -9.19
N GLU A 89 -21.12 54.52 -8.21
CA GLU A 89 -19.78 54.08 -7.79
C GLU A 89 -19.80 52.67 -7.18
N ALA A 90 -20.80 52.35 -6.35
CA ALA A 90 -20.97 51.00 -5.81
C ALA A 90 -21.21 49.96 -6.90
N LEU A 91 -22.03 50.28 -7.92
CA LEU A 91 -22.26 49.39 -9.07
C LEU A 91 -21.00 49.19 -9.92
N LYS A 92 -20.15 50.21 -10.06
CA LYS A 92 -18.85 50.07 -10.75
C LYS A 92 -17.94 49.07 -10.01
N ARG A 93 -17.90 49.13 -8.68
CA ARG A 93 -17.13 48.17 -7.86
C ARG A 93 -17.74 46.78 -7.88
N LYS A 94 -19.08 46.66 -7.91
CA LYS A 94 -19.77 45.39 -8.16
C LYS A 94 -19.29 44.75 -9.46
N GLN A 95 -19.30 45.50 -10.56
CA GLN A 95 -18.87 44.98 -11.87
C GLN A 95 -17.41 44.50 -11.86
N GLN A 96 -16.51 45.24 -11.21
CA GLN A 96 -15.11 44.82 -11.07
C GLN A 96 -14.97 43.51 -10.28
N ALA A 97 -15.63 43.40 -9.12
CA ALA A 97 -15.61 42.19 -8.32
C ALA A 97 -16.25 41.00 -9.07
N GLN A 98 -17.33 41.24 -9.79
CA GLN A 98 -17.99 40.22 -10.60
C GLN A 98 -17.08 39.71 -11.73
N ALA A 99 -16.39 40.59 -12.45
CA ALA A 99 -15.45 40.19 -13.49
C ALA A 99 -14.30 39.33 -12.93
N LEU A 100 -13.81 39.64 -11.73
CA LEU A 100 -12.81 38.82 -11.05
C LEU A 100 -13.38 37.45 -10.64
N ALA A 101 -14.59 37.41 -10.09
CA ALA A 101 -15.26 36.14 -9.75
C ALA A 101 -15.46 35.25 -10.99
N GLU A 102 -15.84 35.82 -12.13
CA GLU A 102 -15.97 35.11 -13.40
C GLU A 102 -14.61 34.59 -13.90
N GLY A 103 -13.54 35.38 -13.77
CA GLY A 103 -12.18 34.95 -14.10
C GLY A 103 -11.71 33.77 -13.23
N PHE A 104 -11.95 33.82 -11.92
CA PHE A 104 -11.65 32.69 -11.03
C PHE A 104 -12.53 31.48 -11.32
N ALA A 105 -13.80 31.66 -11.69
CA ALA A 105 -14.68 30.56 -12.07
C ALA A 105 -14.14 29.76 -13.28
N GLN A 106 -13.56 30.45 -14.27
CA GLN A 106 -12.90 29.78 -15.40
C GLN A 106 -11.67 28.98 -14.96
N GLN A 107 -10.85 29.53 -14.05
CA GLN A 107 -9.69 28.83 -13.51
C GLN A 107 -10.10 27.61 -12.67
N VAL A 108 -11.16 27.74 -11.85
CA VAL A 108 -11.76 26.63 -11.11
C VAL A 108 -12.16 25.51 -12.06
N ALA A 109 -12.86 25.81 -13.16
CA ALA A 109 -13.28 24.79 -14.12
C ALA A 109 -12.09 24.03 -14.73
N GLN A 110 -11.04 24.75 -15.15
CA GLN A 110 -9.81 24.15 -15.70
C GLN A 110 -9.11 23.27 -14.67
N GLN A 111 -8.99 23.75 -13.43
CA GLN A 111 -8.33 23.01 -12.36
C GLN A 111 -9.15 21.76 -11.95
N GLN A 112 -10.48 21.84 -11.95
CA GLN A 112 -11.35 20.69 -11.74
C GLN A 112 -11.14 19.60 -12.80
N ASP A 113 -10.98 19.97 -14.07
CA ASP A 113 -10.64 19.03 -15.14
C ASP A 113 -9.30 18.35 -14.90
N LEU A 114 -8.27 19.11 -14.51
CA LEU A 114 -6.96 18.56 -14.17
C LEU A 114 -7.04 17.56 -13.00
N VAL A 115 -7.73 17.93 -11.91
CA VAL A 115 -7.95 17.04 -10.76
C VAL A 115 -8.68 15.76 -11.17
N ARG A 116 -9.71 15.86 -12.02
CA ARG A 116 -10.44 14.70 -12.56
C ARG A 116 -9.51 13.77 -13.35
N GLN A 117 -8.69 14.33 -14.24
CA GLN A 117 -7.75 13.56 -15.05
C GLN A 117 -6.71 12.85 -14.19
N LEU A 118 -6.06 13.58 -13.27
CA LEU A 118 -5.06 13.01 -12.35
C LEU A 118 -5.65 11.90 -11.49
N THR A 119 -6.85 12.12 -10.93
CA THR A 119 -7.54 11.11 -10.12
C THR A 119 -7.88 9.85 -10.92
N THR A 120 -8.31 10.02 -12.17
CA THR A 120 -8.63 8.88 -13.06
C THR A 120 -7.38 8.06 -13.36
N GLN A 121 -6.27 8.73 -13.69
CA GLN A 121 -5.00 8.04 -13.95
C GLN A 121 -4.44 7.38 -12.69
N LEU A 122 -4.58 8.01 -11.52
CA LEU A 122 -4.18 7.44 -10.24
C LEU A 122 -4.90 6.11 -9.98
N ARG A 123 -6.23 6.07 -10.14
CA ARG A 123 -7.03 4.85 -10.00
C ARG A 123 -6.64 3.76 -11.00
N ALA A 124 -6.34 4.15 -12.23
CA ALA A 124 -5.86 3.21 -13.25
C ALA A 124 -4.51 2.61 -12.86
N LEU A 125 -3.58 3.40 -12.31
CA LEU A 125 -2.31 2.91 -11.80
C LEU A 125 -2.51 1.96 -10.61
N GLU A 126 -3.40 2.29 -9.66
CA GLU A 126 -3.75 1.41 -8.54
C GLU A 126 -4.27 0.05 -9.02
N SER A 127 -5.21 0.06 -9.95
CA SER A 127 -5.73 -1.17 -10.57
C SER A 127 -4.64 -1.96 -11.29
N LYS A 128 -3.73 -1.27 -11.99
CA LYS A 128 -2.61 -1.91 -12.67
C LYS A 128 -1.65 -2.58 -11.69
N ILE A 129 -1.36 -1.93 -10.57
CA ILE A 129 -0.50 -2.51 -9.51
C ILE A 129 -1.15 -3.80 -8.98
N GLN A 130 -2.45 -3.78 -8.67
CA GLN A 130 -3.17 -4.97 -8.19
C GLN A 130 -3.15 -6.12 -9.21
N GLU A 131 -3.39 -5.83 -10.50
CA GLU A 131 -3.30 -6.81 -11.58
C GLU A 131 -1.89 -7.43 -11.66
N SER A 132 -0.88 -6.59 -11.47
CA SER A 132 0.54 -6.98 -11.54
C SER A 132 0.96 -7.84 -10.36
N GLU A 133 0.48 -7.54 -9.16
CA GLU A 133 0.68 -8.36 -7.95
C GLU A 133 0.04 -9.74 -8.10
N ALA A 134 -1.19 -9.81 -8.62
CA ALA A 134 -1.86 -11.08 -8.89
C ALA A 134 -1.08 -11.93 -9.91
N LYS A 135 -0.55 -11.30 -10.96
CA LYS A 135 0.32 -11.95 -11.95
C LYS A 135 1.62 -12.46 -11.33
N LYS A 136 2.26 -11.66 -10.45
CA LYS A 136 3.46 -12.11 -9.70
C LYS A 136 3.15 -13.38 -8.91
N ALA A 137 2.06 -13.38 -8.14
CA ALA A 137 1.66 -14.54 -7.33
C ALA A 137 1.42 -15.80 -8.19
N LEU A 138 0.73 -15.66 -9.33
CA LEU A 138 0.49 -16.76 -10.25
C LEU A 138 1.80 -17.31 -10.85
N LEU A 139 2.75 -16.44 -11.21
CA LEU A 139 4.04 -16.86 -11.77
C LEU A 139 4.89 -17.60 -10.74
N ILE A 140 4.92 -17.12 -9.48
CA ILE A 140 5.61 -17.80 -8.38
C ILE A 140 5.00 -19.20 -8.15
N ALA A 141 3.66 -19.30 -8.14
CA ALA A 141 2.98 -20.59 -7.99
C ALA A 141 3.31 -21.55 -9.14
N ARG A 142 3.33 -21.07 -10.39
CA ARG A 142 3.73 -21.87 -11.56
C ARG A 142 5.17 -22.33 -11.49
N LYS A 143 6.10 -21.44 -11.12
CA LYS A 143 7.52 -21.76 -10.94
C LYS A 143 7.69 -22.89 -9.93
N LYS A 144 7.07 -22.77 -8.74
CA LYS A 144 7.07 -23.84 -7.71
C LYS A 144 6.51 -25.17 -8.22
N GLY A 145 5.43 -25.13 -9.01
CA GLY A 145 4.85 -26.33 -9.61
C GLY A 145 5.76 -27.00 -10.65
N VAL A 146 6.43 -26.21 -11.48
CA VAL A 146 7.43 -26.71 -12.45
C VAL A 146 8.65 -27.27 -11.73
N GLU A 147 9.18 -26.56 -10.74
CA GLU A 147 10.30 -27.03 -9.91
C GLU A 147 9.95 -28.36 -9.20
N ALA A 148 8.73 -28.50 -8.68
CA ALA A 148 8.25 -29.74 -8.10
C ALA A 148 8.15 -30.88 -9.14
N ALA A 149 7.61 -30.60 -10.33
CA ALA A 149 7.52 -31.58 -11.40
C ALA A 149 8.90 -32.00 -11.95
N GLU A 150 9.85 -31.06 -12.05
CA GLU A 150 11.23 -31.34 -12.41
C GLU A 150 11.93 -32.16 -11.33
N ALA A 151 11.70 -31.87 -10.05
CA ALA A 151 12.22 -32.67 -8.95
C ALA A 151 11.71 -34.12 -9.06
N VAL A 152 10.40 -34.32 -9.24
CA VAL A 152 9.80 -35.65 -9.46
C VAL A 152 10.44 -36.35 -10.67
N ARG A 153 10.55 -35.68 -11.83
CA ARG A 153 11.19 -36.27 -13.01
C ARG A 153 12.67 -36.62 -12.81
N ARG A 154 13.43 -35.80 -12.06
CA ARG A 154 14.82 -36.12 -11.70
C ARG A 154 14.91 -37.32 -10.78
N PHE A 155 13.94 -37.50 -9.89
CA PHE A 155 13.80 -38.72 -9.08
C PHE A 155 13.44 -39.92 -9.96
N GLU A 156 12.47 -39.80 -10.85
CA GLU A 156 12.07 -40.86 -11.80
C GLU A 156 13.22 -41.25 -12.75
N SER A 157 13.95 -40.30 -13.33
CA SER A 157 15.09 -40.59 -14.20
C SER A 157 16.26 -41.25 -13.47
N LYS A 158 16.37 -41.04 -12.14
CA LYS A 158 17.33 -41.75 -11.30
C LYS A 158 16.88 -43.19 -10.97
N ILE A 159 15.58 -43.46 -11.04
CA ILE A 159 15.01 -44.81 -10.85
C ILE A 159 15.19 -45.67 -12.12
N ASP A 160 15.09 -45.08 -13.32
CA ASP A 160 15.27 -45.79 -14.60
C ASP A 160 16.74 -46.16 -14.92
N ALA A 161 17.71 -45.47 -14.33
CA ALA A 161 19.14 -45.75 -14.50
C ALA A 161 19.65 -46.72 -13.42
N HIS A 162 19.33 -48.02 -13.56
CA HIS A 162 19.93 -49.13 -12.79
C HIS A 162 20.17 -48.81 -11.30
N GLY A 163 19.09 -48.60 -10.54
CA GLY A 163 19.22 -48.27 -9.12
C GLY A 163 17.92 -48.32 -8.32
N ALA A 164 16.87 -48.99 -8.80
CA ALA A 164 15.57 -49.00 -8.12
C ALA A 164 15.64 -49.58 -6.68
N VAL A 165 16.62 -50.44 -6.38
CA VAL A 165 16.83 -50.99 -5.02
C VAL A 165 17.63 -50.04 -4.14
N GLU A 166 18.75 -49.49 -4.62
CA GLU A 166 19.57 -48.51 -3.85
C GLU A 166 18.86 -47.17 -3.65
N ALA A 167 18.05 -46.71 -4.60
CA ALA A 167 17.25 -45.49 -4.47
C ALA A 167 16.09 -45.66 -3.48
N PHE A 168 15.52 -46.87 -3.38
CA PHE A 168 14.57 -47.20 -2.32
C PHE A 168 15.25 -47.20 -0.96
N GLU A 169 16.41 -47.82 -0.81
CA GLU A 169 17.20 -47.78 0.44
C GLU A 169 17.65 -46.37 0.83
N ASP A 170 18.03 -45.52 -0.13
CA ASP A 170 18.37 -44.12 0.13
C ASP A 170 17.16 -43.26 0.50
N MET A 171 16.00 -43.54 -0.09
CA MET A 171 14.74 -42.90 0.29
C MET A 171 14.31 -43.36 1.68
N GLU A 172 14.44 -44.65 2.00
CA GLU A 172 14.15 -45.24 3.31
C GLU A 172 15.10 -44.64 4.37
N ARG A 173 16.39 -44.50 4.07
CA ARG A 173 17.37 -43.80 4.92
C ARG A 173 17.02 -42.32 5.12
N ARG A 174 16.53 -41.62 4.09
CA ARG A 174 16.15 -40.19 4.20
C ARG A 174 14.83 -39.99 4.93
N ILE A 175 13.86 -40.89 4.73
CA ILE A 175 12.61 -40.91 5.48
C ILE A 175 12.90 -41.23 6.94
N GLN A 176 13.72 -42.25 7.22
CA GLN A 176 14.19 -42.54 8.58
C GLN A 176 14.92 -41.35 9.20
N ALA A 177 15.82 -40.67 8.47
CA ALA A 177 16.48 -39.46 8.98
C ALA A 177 15.52 -38.28 9.21
N MET A 178 14.46 -38.17 8.40
CA MET A 178 13.39 -37.17 8.62
C MET A 178 12.50 -37.54 9.80
N GLU A 179 12.16 -38.83 9.97
CA GLU A 179 11.42 -39.36 11.10
C GLU A 179 12.22 -39.23 12.40
N ASP A 180 13.51 -39.55 12.38
CA ASP A 180 14.45 -39.37 13.50
C ASP A 180 14.61 -37.89 13.83
N LYS A 181 14.70 -37.02 12.82
CA LYS A 181 14.74 -35.56 13.02
C LYS A 181 13.40 -35.05 13.57
N HIS A 182 12.28 -35.58 13.12
CA HIS A 182 10.95 -35.21 13.62
C HIS A 182 10.70 -35.76 15.03
N ALA A 183 11.25 -36.93 15.35
CA ALA A 183 11.26 -37.52 16.68
C ALA A 183 12.15 -36.71 17.62
N ALA A 184 13.35 -36.31 17.18
CA ALA A 184 14.26 -35.43 17.93
C ALA A 184 13.68 -34.03 18.12
N LEU A 185 13.02 -33.46 17.12
CA LEU A 185 12.29 -32.19 17.25
C LEU A 185 11.07 -32.33 18.18
N SER A 186 10.37 -33.47 18.14
CA SER A 186 9.26 -33.75 19.07
C SER A 186 9.74 -34.01 20.50
N GLU A 187 10.94 -34.57 20.69
CA GLU A 187 11.61 -34.67 22.00
C GLU A 187 12.14 -33.32 22.47
N MET A 188 12.61 -32.46 21.57
CA MET A 188 12.98 -31.08 21.89
C MET A 188 11.75 -30.26 22.29
N ASP A 189 10.63 -30.35 21.55
CA ASP A 189 9.36 -29.69 21.91
C ASP A 189 8.80 -30.24 23.23
N LYS A 190 8.91 -31.56 23.50
CA LYS A 190 8.58 -32.13 24.81
C LYS A 190 9.50 -31.62 25.91
N SER A 191 10.81 -31.52 25.66
CA SER A 191 11.80 -30.99 26.61
C SER A 191 11.58 -29.51 26.90
N GLU A 192 11.18 -28.73 25.89
CA GLU A 192 10.92 -27.30 26.03
C GLU A 192 9.60 -27.04 26.74
N ILE A 193 8.55 -27.83 26.44
CA ILE A 193 7.27 -27.84 27.17
C ILE A 193 7.43 -28.38 28.61
N GLU A 194 8.24 -29.41 28.85
CA GLU A 194 8.56 -29.90 30.21
C GLU A 194 9.37 -28.87 30.99
N LYS A 195 10.34 -28.19 30.37
CA LYS A 195 11.08 -27.07 31.00
C LYS A 195 10.19 -25.86 31.26
N GLU A 196 9.19 -25.60 30.40
CA GLU A 196 8.18 -24.55 30.65
C GLU A 196 7.20 -24.96 31.75
N LEU A 197 6.82 -26.24 31.86
CA LEU A 197 6.01 -26.78 32.96
C LEU A 197 6.77 -26.77 34.29
N GLU A 198 8.07 -27.11 34.30
CA GLU A 198 8.94 -27.03 35.48
C GLU A 198 9.12 -25.57 35.93
N ARG A 199 9.27 -24.62 34.98
CA ARG A 199 9.29 -23.18 35.29
C ARG A 199 7.95 -22.65 35.79
N LEU A 200 6.83 -23.19 35.31
CA LEU A 200 5.49 -22.88 35.82
C LEU A 200 5.19 -23.53 37.19
N GLY A 201 5.92 -24.59 37.56
CA GLY A 201 5.85 -25.26 38.87
C GLY A 201 6.80 -24.67 39.94
N SER A 202 7.82 -23.91 39.54
CA SER A 202 8.85 -23.36 40.44
C SER A 202 8.47 -21.99 41.03
N ASN A 203 7.35 -21.95 41.74
CA ASN A 203 7.10 -20.96 42.79
C ASN A 203 6.76 -21.63 44.14
N ARG A 204 6.99 -22.94 44.25
CA ARG A 204 6.84 -23.72 45.50
C ARG A 204 8.12 -23.83 46.31
N GLU A 205 9.29 -23.76 45.66
CA GLU A 205 10.59 -23.87 46.36
C GLU A 205 10.90 -22.65 47.22
N VAL A 206 10.44 -21.45 46.85
CA VAL A 206 10.63 -20.25 47.67
C VAL A 206 9.78 -20.31 48.96
N GLU A 207 8.58 -20.93 48.90
CA GLU A 207 7.74 -21.13 50.09
C GLU A 207 8.19 -22.31 50.96
N GLU A 208 8.70 -23.39 50.36
CA GLU A 208 9.26 -24.53 51.10
C GLU A 208 10.58 -24.20 51.79
N ASP A 209 11.44 -23.38 51.16
CA ASP A 209 12.66 -22.86 51.78
C ASP A 209 12.34 -21.93 52.97
N LEU A 210 11.30 -21.11 52.87
CA LEU A 210 10.82 -20.26 53.96
C LEU A 210 10.23 -21.09 55.12
N ALA A 211 9.46 -22.14 54.82
CA ALA A 211 8.85 -23.03 55.82
C ALA A 211 9.87 -23.94 56.51
N ARG A 212 10.98 -24.27 55.84
CA ARG A 212 12.11 -25.00 56.43
C ARG A 212 12.96 -24.09 57.32
N LEU A 213 13.28 -22.87 56.88
CA LEU A 213 14.04 -21.90 57.69
C LEU A 213 13.30 -21.52 58.99
N LYS A 214 11.97 -21.36 58.93
CA LYS A 214 11.14 -21.08 60.12
C LYS A 214 11.12 -22.25 61.13
N ARG A 215 11.12 -23.49 60.63
CA ARG A 215 11.15 -24.71 61.46
C ARG A 215 12.51 -24.95 62.09
N GLU A 216 13.60 -24.65 61.38
CA GLU A 216 14.97 -24.80 61.91
C GLU A 216 15.36 -23.69 62.89
N LEU A 217 14.82 -22.47 62.73
CA LEU A 217 15.17 -21.33 63.59
C LEU A 217 14.23 -21.17 64.80
N GLY A 218 13.21 -22.02 64.96
CA GLY A 218 12.34 -22.02 66.14
C GLY A 218 11.47 -20.76 66.29
N ILE A 219 11.20 -20.06 65.19
CA ILE A 219 10.35 -18.87 65.15
C ILE A 219 9.01 -19.29 64.53
N ALA A 220 7.92 -19.13 65.28
CA ALA A 220 6.58 -19.11 64.72
C ALA A 220 6.39 -17.87 63.84
#